data_AF-A0A2E0L950-F1
#
_entry.id   AF-A0A2E0L950-F1
#
_cell.length_a   1.000
_cell.length_b   1.000
_cell.length_c   1.000
_cell.angle_alpha   90.00
_cell.angle_beta   90.00
_cell.angle_gamma   90.00
#
_symmetry.space_group_name_H-M   'P 1'
#
loop_
_entity.id
_entity.type
_entity.pdbx_description
1 polymer ?
#
loop_
_entity_poly.entity_id
_entity_poly.type
_entity_poly.pdbx_seq_one_letter_code
_entity_poly.pdbx_strand_id
1 'polypeptide(L)'
;MCYNYDGQFGVAFNPDLDTPMMASASLLWRVNNEYQKRLKQAQTYLGLLEQLLLMQSADSQTLDDLHQALEQVEWLLAEHRTWRYQYYYESLDTRRMVQTSEAVYRALAQFNRMRARHETSLQALDSLVVHLQPPDPNLTRLPTGDLWQLTRFALQDLHTFDDYLHTLTQV
;
A
#
# COMPACT_ATOMS: atom_id res chain seq x y z
N MET A 1 33.36 -50.68 41.63
CA MET A 1 33.76 -49.32 41.21
C MET A 1 32.81 -48.90 40.11
N CYS A 2 31.90 -47.97 40.43
CA CYS A 2 30.96 -47.39 39.49
C CYS A 2 31.61 -46.16 38.85
N TYR A 3 31.55 -46.02 37.53
CA TYR A 3 31.57 -44.72 36.86
C TYR A 3 30.57 -44.73 35.71
N ASN A 4 29.92 -43.58 35.56
CA ASN A 4 28.58 -43.37 35.04
C ASN A 4 28.52 -43.27 33.51
N TYR A 5 27.32 -43.56 33.00
CA TYR A 5 26.76 -43.07 31.74
C TYR A 5 26.61 -41.54 31.79
N ASP A 6 27.05 -40.83 30.76
CA ASP A 6 26.62 -39.51 30.28
C ASP A 6 27.46 -39.22 29.02
N GLY A 7 27.02 -38.64 27.91
CA GLY A 7 25.76 -38.03 27.55
C GLY A 7 25.95 -37.41 26.16
N GLN A 8 24.92 -37.54 25.33
CA GLN A 8 24.47 -36.56 24.33
C GLN A 8 25.47 -36.02 23.29
N PHE A 9 25.29 -36.48 22.05
CA PHE A 9 25.61 -35.71 20.84
C PHE A 9 24.79 -34.41 20.83
N GLY A 10 25.34 -33.35 21.41
CA GLY A 10 24.84 -32.00 21.23
C GLY A 10 25.18 -31.51 19.84
N VAL A 11 24.29 -31.73 18.87
CA VAL A 11 24.24 -30.88 17.67
C VAL A 11 23.83 -29.52 18.20
N ALA A 12 24.79 -28.59 18.30
CA ALA A 12 24.51 -27.21 18.63
C ALA A 12 23.61 -26.62 17.53
N PHE A 13 22.30 -26.71 17.73
CA PHE A 13 21.34 -25.88 17.05
C PHE A 13 21.72 -24.45 17.42
N ASN A 14 22.18 -23.68 16.45
CA ASN A 14 22.53 -22.28 16.63
C ASN A 14 21.27 -21.46 16.29
N PRO A 15 20.46 -21.01 17.26
CA PRO A 15 19.20 -20.31 16.99
C PRO A 15 19.40 -18.85 16.51
N ASP A 16 20.64 -18.36 16.41
CA ASP A 16 20.93 -16.93 16.23
C ASP A 16 21.29 -16.50 14.79
N LEU A 17 21.11 -17.37 13.78
CA LEU A 17 21.40 -17.01 12.38
C LEU A 17 20.17 -16.82 11.47
N ASP A 18 18.94 -17.08 11.96
CA ASP A 18 17.72 -17.01 11.13
C ASP A 18 16.84 -15.77 11.40
N THR A 19 17.20 -14.92 12.36
CA THR A 19 16.31 -13.87 12.92
C THR A 19 16.52 -12.42 12.44
N PRO A 20 17.05 -12.15 11.22
CA PRO A 20 16.77 -10.90 10.50
C PRO A 20 16.00 -11.10 9.17
N MET A 21 16.08 -12.30 8.59
CA MET A 21 15.54 -12.58 7.25
C MET A 21 14.01 -12.67 7.25
N MET A 22 13.42 -13.29 8.28
CA MET A 22 11.96 -13.37 8.43
C MET A 22 11.32 -12.01 8.70
N ALA A 23 12.02 -11.10 9.41
CA ALA A 23 11.54 -9.74 9.65
C ALA A 23 11.46 -8.93 8.34
N SER A 24 12.48 -9.06 7.47
CA SER A 24 12.56 -8.32 6.21
C SER A 24 11.56 -8.80 5.16
N ALA A 25 11.37 -10.12 5.02
CA ALA A 25 10.36 -10.69 4.12
C ALA A 25 8.93 -10.35 4.59
N SER A 26 8.70 -10.38 5.91
CA SER A 26 7.43 -9.96 6.51
C SER A 26 7.15 -8.47 6.26
N LEU A 27 8.17 -7.62 6.38
CA LEU A 27 8.07 -6.20 6.05
C LEU A 27 7.65 -6.01 4.59
N LEU A 28 8.36 -6.64 3.64
CA LEU A 28 8.03 -6.55 2.22
C LEU A 28 6.58 -6.96 1.92
N TRP A 29 6.10 -8.04 2.54
CA TRP A 29 4.71 -8.48 2.41
C TRP A 29 3.72 -7.42 2.93
N ARG A 30 3.99 -6.84 4.11
CA ARG A 30 3.15 -5.79 4.71
C ARG A 30 3.10 -4.54 3.84
N VAL A 31 4.27 -4.08 3.37
CA VAL A 31 4.39 -2.92 2.47
C VAL A 31 3.55 -3.12 1.21
N ASN A 32 3.73 -4.24 0.51
CA ASN A 32 2.97 -4.55 -0.71
C ASN A 32 1.45 -4.56 -0.46
N ASN A 33 1.00 -5.22 0.61
CA ASN A 33 -0.43 -5.42 0.85
C ASN A 33 -1.12 -4.15 1.32
N GLU A 34 -0.56 -3.44 2.29
CA GLU A 34 -1.17 -2.21 2.78
C GLU A 34 -1.15 -1.11 1.72
N TYR A 35 -0.07 -0.99 0.95
CA TYR A 35 -0.03 -0.01 -0.14
C TYR A 35 -1.07 -0.33 -1.22
N GLN A 36 -1.16 -1.60 -1.64
CA GLN A 36 -2.19 -2.02 -2.60
C GLN A 36 -3.60 -1.77 -2.08
N LYS A 37 -3.86 -2.07 -0.80
CA LYS A 37 -5.16 -1.88 -0.16
C LYS A 37 -5.57 -0.42 -0.17
N ARG A 38 -4.68 0.49 0.28
CA ARG A 38 -4.94 1.94 0.31
C ARG A 38 -5.19 2.49 -1.09
N LEU A 39 -4.41 2.07 -2.09
CA LEU A 39 -4.62 2.48 -3.49
C LEU A 39 -5.98 2.04 -4.02
N LYS A 40 -6.37 0.78 -3.79
CA LYS A 40 -7.69 0.27 -4.19
C LYS A 40 -8.83 0.97 -3.47
N GLN A 41 -8.64 1.31 -2.20
CA GLN A 41 -9.64 2.01 -1.40
C GLN A 41 -9.86 3.42 -1.95
N ALA A 42 -8.80 4.16 -2.25
CA ALA A 42 -8.88 5.47 -2.88
C ALA A 42 -9.59 5.39 -4.26
N GLN A 43 -9.21 4.43 -5.10
CA GLN A 43 -9.87 4.20 -6.40
C GLN A 43 -11.37 3.92 -6.23
N THR A 44 -11.73 3.07 -5.26
CA THR A 44 -13.12 2.69 -5.02
C THR A 44 -13.94 3.89 -4.58
N TYR A 45 -13.46 4.68 -3.63
CA TYR A 45 -14.21 5.83 -3.12
C TYR A 45 -14.31 6.96 -4.13
N LEU A 46 -13.24 7.25 -4.88
CA LEU A 46 -13.31 8.20 -6.00
C LEU A 46 -14.32 7.76 -7.07
N GLY A 47 -14.33 6.47 -7.44
CA GLY A 47 -15.27 5.96 -8.44
C GLY A 47 -16.73 6.01 -7.98
N LEU A 48 -16.98 5.71 -6.70
CA LEU A 48 -18.32 5.88 -6.12
C LEU A 48 -18.74 7.35 -6.06
N LEU A 49 -17.80 8.24 -5.77
CA LEU A 49 -18.06 9.69 -5.70
C LEU A 49 -18.37 10.26 -7.09
N GLU A 50 -17.63 9.86 -8.12
CA GLU A 50 -17.89 10.19 -9.52
C GLU A 50 -19.30 9.73 -9.94
N GLN A 51 -19.65 8.46 -9.68
CA GLN A 51 -20.98 7.93 -9.99
C GLN A 51 -22.11 8.72 -9.32
N LEU A 52 -21.93 9.06 -8.04
CA LEU A 52 -22.90 9.85 -7.28
C LEU A 52 -23.07 11.26 -7.86
N LEU A 53 -21.98 11.91 -8.27
CA LEU A 53 -22.02 13.25 -8.84
C LEU A 53 -22.59 13.27 -10.26
N LEU A 54 -22.34 12.22 -11.05
CA LEU A 54 -23.01 12.01 -12.33
C LEU A 54 -24.53 11.90 -12.15
N MET A 55 -25.00 11.15 -11.14
CA MET A 55 -26.43 11.03 -10.84
C MET A 55 -27.07 12.35 -10.40
N GLN A 56 -26.30 13.25 -9.80
CA GLN A 56 -26.75 14.55 -9.32
C GLN A 56 -26.63 15.67 -10.34
N SER A 57 -26.19 15.36 -11.57
CA SER A 57 -25.95 16.38 -12.60
C SER A 57 -24.97 17.45 -12.14
N ALA A 58 -23.88 17.03 -11.49
CA ALA A 58 -22.76 17.92 -11.17
C ALA A 58 -22.24 18.61 -12.44
N ASP A 59 -21.62 19.78 -12.27
CA ASP A 59 -21.06 20.52 -13.38
C ASP A 59 -19.90 19.75 -14.03
N SER A 60 -19.65 20.04 -15.32
CA SER A 60 -18.64 19.33 -16.09
C SER A 60 -17.24 19.47 -15.52
N GLN A 61 -16.89 20.62 -14.91
CA GLN A 61 -15.56 20.84 -14.35
C GLN A 61 -15.31 19.93 -13.16
N THR A 62 -16.27 19.82 -12.24
CA THR A 62 -16.22 18.90 -11.10
C THR A 62 -16.01 17.44 -11.55
N LEU A 63 -16.70 17.04 -12.63
CA LEU A 63 -16.56 15.69 -13.19
C LEU A 63 -15.21 15.48 -13.87
N ASP A 64 -14.72 16.45 -14.64
CA ASP A 64 -13.42 16.40 -15.29
C ASP A 64 -12.27 16.30 -14.26
N ASP A 65 -12.36 17.08 -13.18
CA ASP A 65 -11.41 17.05 -12.07
C ASP A 65 -11.42 15.66 -11.39
N LEU A 66 -12.59 15.07 -11.12
CA LEU A 66 -12.68 13.72 -10.57
C LEU A 66 -12.16 12.64 -11.51
N HIS A 67 -12.41 12.79 -12.81
CA HIS A 67 -11.89 11.88 -13.82
C HIS A 67 -10.35 11.91 -13.82
N GLN A 68 -9.76 13.11 -13.79
CA GLN A 68 -8.33 13.29 -13.67
C GLN A 68 -7.78 12.68 -12.37
N ALA A 69 -8.52 12.77 -11.27
CA ALA A 69 -8.12 12.14 -10.01
C ALA A 69 -8.12 10.60 -10.11
N LEU A 70 -9.13 10.02 -10.76
CA LEU A 70 -9.22 8.58 -11.00
C LEU A 70 -8.07 8.09 -11.90
N GLU A 71 -7.80 8.77 -13.02
CA GLU A 71 -6.70 8.43 -13.92
C GLU A 71 -5.34 8.41 -13.19
N GLN A 72 -5.12 9.38 -12.30
CA GLN A 72 -3.90 9.42 -11.48
C GLN A 72 -3.81 8.21 -10.54
N VAL A 73 -4.88 7.85 -9.82
CA VAL A 73 -4.86 6.67 -8.95
C VAL A 73 -4.69 5.37 -9.76
N GLU A 74 -5.27 5.29 -10.94
CA GLU A 74 -5.07 4.16 -11.86
C GLU A 74 -3.61 4.03 -12.32
N TRP A 75 -2.97 5.15 -12.62
CA TRP A 75 -1.55 5.19 -12.93
C TRP A 75 -0.70 4.67 -11.75
N LEU A 76 -0.98 5.12 -10.52
CA LEU A 76 -0.30 4.63 -9.31
C LEU A 76 -0.48 3.10 -9.12
N LEU A 77 -1.69 2.59 -9.37
CA LEU A 77 -1.99 1.16 -9.33
C LEU A 77 -1.25 0.37 -10.40
N ALA A 78 -1.13 0.92 -11.61
CA ALA A 78 -0.40 0.30 -12.72
C ALA A 78 1.10 0.27 -12.46
N GLU A 79 1.68 1.35 -11.91
CA GLU A 79 3.08 1.41 -11.53
C GLU A 79 3.38 0.42 -10.38
N HIS A 80 2.53 0.37 -9.34
CA HIS A 80 2.67 -0.61 -8.27
C HIS A 80 2.56 -2.06 -8.77
N ARG A 81 1.65 -2.33 -9.70
CA ARG A 81 1.54 -3.65 -10.36
C ARG A 81 2.82 -4.00 -11.11
N THR A 82 3.40 -3.05 -11.82
CA THR A 82 4.67 -3.22 -12.52
C THR A 82 5.81 -3.51 -11.56
N TRP A 83 5.89 -2.78 -10.45
CA TRP A 83 6.86 -3.05 -9.38
C TRP A 83 6.73 -4.47 -8.84
N ARG A 84 5.49 -4.96 -8.61
CA ARG A 84 5.28 -6.34 -8.13
C ARG A 84 5.84 -7.37 -9.09
N TYR A 85 5.58 -7.21 -10.38
CA TYR A 85 6.05 -8.13 -11.41
C TYR A 85 7.57 -8.09 -11.60
N GLN A 86 8.20 -6.93 -11.40
CA GLN A 86 9.64 -6.78 -11.61
C GLN A 86 10.48 -7.15 -10.39
N TYR A 87 9.98 -6.95 -9.17
CA TYR A 87 10.80 -7.01 -7.97
C TYR A 87 10.20 -7.82 -6.81
N TYR A 88 8.88 -7.86 -6.67
CA TYR A 88 8.24 -8.53 -5.53
C TYR A 88 8.18 -10.05 -5.71
N TYR A 89 7.92 -10.52 -6.93
CA TYR A 89 7.86 -11.94 -7.23
C TYR A 89 9.20 -12.52 -7.65
N GLU A 90 9.52 -13.70 -7.12
CA GLU A 90 10.65 -14.52 -7.56
C GLU A 90 10.38 -15.15 -8.94
N SER A 91 9.14 -15.56 -9.17
CA SER A 91 8.67 -16.14 -10.42
C SER A 91 7.25 -15.66 -10.71
N LEU A 92 7.01 -15.20 -11.93
CA LEU A 92 5.71 -14.71 -12.39
C LEU A 92 4.66 -15.81 -12.48
N ASP A 93 5.08 -17.02 -12.80
CA ASP A 93 4.19 -18.17 -12.97
C ASP A 93 3.61 -18.63 -11.63
N THR A 94 4.45 -18.69 -10.60
CA THR A 94 4.06 -19.14 -9.26
C THR A 94 3.52 -18.00 -8.40
N ARG A 95 3.82 -16.73 -8.76
CA ARG A 95 3.55 -15.54 -7.94
C ARG A 95 4.08 -15.66 -6.51
N ARG A 96 5.16 -16.43 -6.32
CA ARG A 96 5.85 -16.53 -5.04
C ARG A 96 6.65 -15.26 -4.78
N MET A 97 6.52 -14.69 -3.59
CA MET A 97 7.31 -13.53 -3.17
C MET A 97 8.78 -13.91 -3.00
N VAL A 98 9.69 -13.01 -3.37
CA VAL A 98 11.13 -13.15 -3.12
C VAL A 98 11.42 -13.43 -1.64
N GLN A 99 12.37 -14.32 -1.36
CA GLN A 99 12.69 -14.77 0.00
C GLN A 99 14.14 -14.45 0.41
N THR A 100 15.07 -14.40 -0.53
CA THR A 100 16.48 -14.10 -0.23
C THR A 100 16.62 -12.65 0.24
N SER A 101 17.43 -12.41 1.27
CA SER A 101 17.64 -11.08 1.84
C SER A 101 18.00 -10.03 0.78
N GLU A 102 18.91 -10.33 -0.16
CA GLU A 102 19.30 -9.41 -1.23
C GLU A 102 18.10 -9.00 -2.11
N ALA A 103 17.32 -9.96 -2.57
CA ALA A 103 16.13 -9.69 -3.37
C ALA A 103 15.06 -8.91 -2.60
N VAL A 104 14.87 -9.22 -1.31
CA VAL A 104 13.94 -8.48 -0.43
C VAL A 104 14.39 -7.02 -0.27
N TYR A 105 15.66 -6.77 0.05
CA TYR A 105 16.20 -5.42 0.15
C TYR A 105 16.09 -4.66 -1.16
N ARG A 106 16.39 -5.32 -2.29
CA ARG A 106 16.22 -4.73 -3.62
C ARG A 106 14.77 -4.36 -3.88
N ALA A 107 13.81 -5.24 -3.56
CA ALA A 107 12.40 -4.96 -3.76
C ALA A 107 11.92 -3.77 -2.93
N LEU A 108 12.30 -3.70 -1.65
CA LEU A 108 12.01 -2.56 -0.77
C LEU A 108 12.66 -1.26 -1.26
N ALA A 109 13.91 -1.29 -1.70
CA ALA A 109 14.58 -0.11 -2.24
C ALA A 109 13.89 0.41 -3.51
N GLN A 110 13.45 -0.48 -4.39
CA GLN A 110 12.69 -0.10 -5.59
C GLN A 110 11.27 0.38 -5.25
N PHE A 111 10.64 -0.18 -4.21
CA PHE A 111 9.37 0.32 -3.71
C PHE A 111 9.51 1.76 -3.23
N ASN A 112 10.51 2.07 -2.41
CA ASN A 112 10.73 3.44 -1.91
C ASN A 112 10.95 4.43 -3.05
N ARG A 113 11.69 4.05 -4.10
CA ARG A 113 11.89 4.90 -5.29
C ARG A 113 10.58 5.14 -6.05
N MET A 114 9.75 4.11 -6.20
CA MET A 114 8.43 4.23 -6.80
C MET A 114 7.53 5.14 -5.94
N ARG A 115 7.48 4.91 -4.63
CA ARG A 115 6.68 5.72 -3.70
C ARG A 115 7.10 7.18 -3.70
N ALA A 116 8.39 7.49 -3.80
CA ALA A 116 8.88 8.85 -3.92
C ALA A 116 8.39 9.55 -5.20
N ARG A 117 8.26 8.83 -6.33
CA ARG A 117 7.63 9.39 -7.55
C ARG A 117 6.13 9.60 -7.38
N HIS A 118 5.46 8.67 -6.71
CA HIS A 118 4.03 8.77 -6.42
C HIS A 118 3.71 9.99 -5.55
N GLU A 119 4.63 10.45 -4.71
CA GLU A 119 4.42 11.57 -3.79
C GLU A 119 3.97 12.86 -4.50
N THR A 120 4.62 13.23 -5.61
CA THR A 120 4.21 14.42 -6.38
C THR A 120 2.80 14.27 -6.96
N SER A 121 2.41 13.06 -7.36
CA SER A 121 1.06 12.80 -7.87
C SER A 121 0.02 12.83 -6.74
N LEU A 122 0.35 12.28 -5.58
CA LEU A 122 -0.53 12.32 -4.39
C LEU A 122 -0.75 13.76 -3.90
N GLN A 123 0.28 14.60 -3.93
CA GLN A 123 0.14 16.03 -3.60
C GLN A 123 -0.77 16.77 -4.60
N ALA A 124 -0.68 16.42 -5.89
CA ALA A 124 -1.57 16.96 -6.91
C ALA A 124 -3.02 16.50 -6.69
N LEU A 125 -3.23 15.23 -6.32
CA LEU A 125 -4.53 14.67 -5.96
C LEU A 125 -5.16 15.37 -4.75
N ASP A 126 -4.40 15.55 -3.67
CA ASP A 126 -4.88 16.26 -2.48
C ASP A 126 -5.26 17.70 -2.80
N SER A 127 -4.44 18.37 -3.62
CA SER A 127 -4.75 19.72 -4.10
C SER A 127 -6.06 19.73 -4.88
N LEU A 128 -6.25 18.82 -5.84
CA LEU A 128 -7.46 18.72 -6.64
C LEU A 128 -8.70 18.51 -5.77
N VAL A 129 -8.65 17.56 -4.82
CA VAL A 129 -9.78 17.25 -3.94
C VAL A 129 -10.10 18.39 -2.97
N VAL A 130 -9.13 19.22 -2.58
CA VAL A 130 -9.40 20.42 -1.77
C VAL A 130 -10.15 21.50 -2.57
N HIS A 131 -9.95 21.57 -3.88
CA HIS A 131 -10.65 22.55 -4.73
C HIS A 131 -12.06 22.11 -5.13
N LEU A 132 -12.31 20.80 -5.16
CA LEU A 132 -13.64 20.25 -5.39
C LEU A 132 -14.63 20.70 -4.30
N GLN A 133 -15.78 21.22 -4.73
CA GLN A 133 -16.84 21.58 -3.78
C GLN A 133 -17.40 20.30 -3.12
N PRO A 134 -17.46 20.22 -1.77
CA PRO A 134 -18.04 19.06 -1.12
C PRO A 134 -19.52 18.91 -1.52
N PRO A 135 -19.96 17.69 -1.90
CA PRO A 135 -21.37 17.42 -2.14
C PRO A 135 -22.20 17.57 -0.85
N ASP A 136 -23.53 17.65 -0.97
CA ASP A 136 -24.41 17.62 0.20
C ASP A 136 -24.19 16.32 1.01
N PRO A 137 -23.78 16.40 2.29
CA PRO A 137 -23.54 15.23 3.14
C PRO A 137 -24.72 14.26 3.25
N ASN A 138 -25.95 14.73 3.05
CA ASN A 138 -27.13 13.88 3.06
C ASN A 138 -27.16 12.94 1.85
N LEU A 139 -26.55 13.35 0.74
CA LEU A 139 -26.53 12.59 -0.50
C LEU A 139 -25.35 11.61 -0.55
N THR A 140 -24.25 11.91 0.15
CA THR A 140 -23.05 11.07 0.25
C THR A 140 -23.07 10.11 1.43
N ARG A 141 -24.18 10.00 2.17
CA ARG A 141 -24.27 9.17 3.36
C ARG A 141 -24.37 7.68 3.03
N LEU A 142 -23.38 6.92 3.51
CA LEU A 142 -23.35 5.46 3.48
C LEU A 142 -23.49 4.90 4.92
N PRO A 143 -23.84 3.61 5.10
CA PRO A 143 -23.84 2.98 6.42
C PRO A 143 -22.49 3.08 7.16
N THR A 144 -21.40 3.12 6.40
CA THR A 144 -20.01 3.19 6.89
C THR A 144 -19.51 4.62 7.11
N GLY A 145 -20.30 5.65 6.80
CA GLY A 145 -19.91 7.05 6.93
C GLY A 145 -20.23 7.88 5.69
N ASP A 146 -19.76 9.11 5.69
CA ASP A 146 -19.90 10.03 4.56
C ASP A 146 -18.87 9.72 3.46
N LEU A 147 -19.31 9.49 2.22
CA LEU A 147 -18.46 9.09 1.10
C LEU A 147 -17.41 10.14 0.77
N TRP A 148 -17.74 11.43 0.88
CA TRP A 148 -16.79 12.51 0.65
C TRP A 148 -15.65 12.48 1.68
N GLN A 149 -15.98 12.37 2.97
CA GLN A 149 -14.99 12.18 4.03
C GLN A 149 -14.18 10.91 3.85
N LEU A 150 -14.82 9.78 3.52
CA LEU A 150 -14.14 8.51 3.28
C LEU A 150 -13.14 8.61 2.12
N THR A 151 -13.49 9.32 1.06
CA THR A 151 -12.60 9.61 -0.08
C THR A 151 -11.37 10.40 0.37
N ARG A 152 -11.59 11.49 1.13
CA ARG A 152 -10.50 12.30 1.68
C ARG A 152 -9.58 11.51 2.60
N PHE A 153 -10.15 10.68 3.49
CA PHE A 153 -9.34 9.83 4.37
C PHE A 153 -8.54 8.80 3.59
N ALA A 154 -9.09 8.19 2.56
CA ALA A 154 -8.35 7.22 1.75
C ALA A 154 -7.15 7.84 1.01
N LEU A 155 -7.28 9.10 0.55
CA LEU A 155 -6.18 9.84 -0.06
C LEU A 155 -5.14 10.26 0.98
N GLN A 156 -5.57 10.76 2.13
CA GLN A 156 -4.68 11.09 3.25
C GLN A 156 -3.89 9.86 3.74
N ASP A 157 -4.52 8.69 3.79
CA ASP A 157 -3.87 7.42 4.14
C ASP A 157 -2.78 7.04 3.12
N LEU A 158 -2.93 7.39 1.85
CA LEU A 158 -1.88 7.20 0.85
C LEU A 158 -0.71 8.17 1.06
N HIS A 159 -1.02 9.44 1.34
CA HIS A 159 -0.01 10.46 1.61
C HIS A 159 0.82 10.10 2.85
N THR A 160 0.18 9.66 3.93
CA THR A 160 0.82 9.31 5.22
C THR A 160 1.37 7.87 5.26
N PHE A 161 1.57 7.25 4.09
CA PHE A 161 2.06 5.88 4.04
C PHE A 161 3.47 5.73 4.63
N ASP A 162 4.32 6.76 4.51
CA ASP A 162 5.67 6.72 5.06
C ASP A 162 5.66 6.70 6.61
N ASP A 163 4.69 7.36 7.25
CA ASP A 163 4.49 7.26 8.70
C ASP A 163 4.17 5.82 9.11
N TYR A 164 3.31 5.15 8.33
CA TYR A 164 3.04 3.72 8.53
C TYR A 164 4.30 2.87 8.39
N LEU A 165 5.14 3.13 7.38
CA LEU A 165 6.42 2.42 7.22
C LEU A 165 7.34 2.64 8.42
N HIS A 166 7.41 3.86 8.95
CA HIS A 166 8.19 4.15 10.14
C HIS A 166 7.74 3.32 11.34
N THR A 167 6.42 3.17 11.57
CA THR A 167 5.90 2.31 12.66
C THR A 167 6.31 0.85 12.54
N LEU A 168 6.51 0.34 11.31
CA LEU A 168 6.92 -1.04 11.10
C LEU A 168 8.41 -1.28 11.36
N THR A 169 9.24 -0.23 11.28
CA THR A 169 10.70 -0.33 11.43
C THR A 169 11.20 -0.08 12.85
N GLN A 170 10.31 0.38 13.75
CA GLN A 170 10.64 0.66 15.16
C GLN A 170 10.36 -0.51 16.12
N VAL A 171 9.92 -1.66 15.59
CA VAL A 171 9.64 -2.90 16.33
C VAL A 171 10.71 -3.93 16.02
#